data_AF-A0A7G9GSL2-F1
#
_entry.id   AF-A0A7G9GSL2-F1
#
_cell.length_a   1.000
_cell.length_b   1.000
_cell.length_c   1.000
_cell.angle_alpha   90.00
_cell.angle_beta   90.00
_cell.angle_gamma   90.00
#
_symmetry.space_group_name_H-M   'P 1'
#
loop_
_entity.id
_entity.type
_entity.pdbx_description
1 polymer ?
#
loop_
_entity_poly.entity_id
_entity_poly.type
_entity_poly.pdbx_seq_one_letter_code
_entity_poly.pdbx_strand_id
1 'polypeptide(L)'
;MNKDYIFIDRWNITKADFIPSKNGDTVLISAKSFGPLEVYEWGLDKNQVPYKLYNWLENDFFENDNYRVSITKDELINRIQYFISVFESNGRMDWVDHYKEILEKLNSII
;
A
#
# COMPACT_ATOMS: atom_id res chain seq x y z
N MET A 1 -9.01 10.91 -11.27
CA MET A 1 -8.26 9.82 -11.93
C MET A 1 -8.87 8.52 -11.41
N ASN A 2 -9.39 7.67 -12.31
CA ASN A 2 -9.77 6.32 -11.93
C ASN A 2 -8.47 5.60 -11.58
N LYS A 3 -8.25 5.30 -10.31
CA LYS A 3 -7.15 4.42 -9.92
C LYS A 3 -7.60 2.99 -10.19
N ASP A 4 -6.80 2.23 -10.93
CA ASP A 4 -7.07 0.81 -11.14
C ASP A 4 -7.10 0.11 -9.79
N TYR A 5 -8.10 -0.75 -9.57
CA TYR A 5 -8.23 -1.53 -8.34
C TYR A 5 -8.63 -2.96 -8.67
N ILE A 6 -8.33 -3.87 -7.74
CA ILE A 6 -8.80 -5.26 -7.79
C ILE A 6 -9.41 -5.65 -6.45
N PHE A 7 -10.30 -6.64 -6.51
CA PHE A 7 -10.78 -7.33 -5.33
C PHE A 7 -10.07 -8.67 -5.20
N ILE A 8 -9.52 -8.93 -4.02
CA ILE A 8 -8.99 -10.23 -3.59
C ILE A 8 -9.60 -10.52 -2.21
N ASP A 9 -10.44 -11.53 -2.14
CA ASP A 9 -11.29 -11.82 -0.99
C ASP A 9 -12.05 -10.57 -0.51
N ARG A 10 -11.82 -10.15 0.74
CA ARG A 10 -12.44 -8.97 1.35
C ARG A 10 -11.74 -7.65 1.02
N TRP A 11 -10.61 -7.69 0.31
CA TRP A 11 -9.74 -6.54 0.10
C TRP A 11 -9.99 -5.90 -1.26
N ASN A 12 -10.25 -4.59 -1.27
CA ASN A 12 -10.06 -3.72 -2.42
C ASN A 12 -8.64 -3.15 -2.38
N ILE A 13 -7.82 -3.53 -3.34
CA ILE A 13 -6.43 -3.10 -3.43
C ILE A 13 -6.32 -2.15 -4.61
N THR A 14 -5.78 -0.96 -4.37
CA THR A 14 -5.56 0.06 -5.41
C THR A 14 -4.15 -0.04 -5.97
N LYS A 15 -4.01 0.02 -7.29
CA LYS A 15 -2.73 -0.04 -7.99
C LYS A 15 -1.95 1.22 -7.68
N ALA A 16 -0.70 1.06 -7.26
CA ALA A 16 0.13 2.20 -6.92
C ALA A 16 0.54 3.02 -8.14
N ASP A 17 0.47 4.34 -7.97
CA ASP A 17 1.14 5.33 -8.78
C ASP A 17 2.30 5.92 -7.96
N PHE A 18 3.52 5.94 -8.51
CA PHE A 18 4.69 6.58 -7.87
C PHE A 18 4.60 8.11 -7.82
N ILE A 19 3.38 8.65 -7.81
CA ILE A 19 3.10 10.07 -7.84
C ILE A 19 2.85 10.49 -6.40
N PRO A 20 3.69 11.38 -5.83
CA PRO A 20 3.44 11.93 -4.51
C PRO A 20 2.07 12.62 -4.47
N SER A 21 1.35 12.39 -3.37
CA SER A 21 0.14 13.14 -3.04
C SER A 21 0.48 14.61 -2.80
N LYS A 22 -0.56 15.45 -2.62
CA LYS A 22 -0.39 16.87 -2.26
C LYS A 22 0.44 17.08 -0.98
N ASN A 23 0.46 16.08 -0.09
CA ASN A 23 1.22 16.13 1.16
C ASN A 23 2.66 15.64 1.00
N GLY A 24 3.05 15.23 -0.21
CA GLY A 24 4.38 14.67 -0.52
C GLY A 24 4.50 13.18 -0.27
N ASP A 25 3.47 12.51 0.26
CA ASP A 25 3.48 11.07 0.49
C ASP A 25 3.21 10.31 -0.81
N THR A 26 4.05 9.32 -1.14
CA THR A 26 3.85 8.36 -2.24
C THR A 26 3.29 7.06 -1.67
N VAL A 27 2.07 6.70 -2.04
CA VAL A 27 1.41 5.45 -1.59
C VAL A 27 1.76 4.32 -2.55
N LEU A 28 2.40 3.26 -2.06
CA LEU A 28 2.80 2.09 -2.85
C LEU A 28 1.82 0.92 -2.72
N ILE A 29 1.11 0.84 -1.60
CA ILE A 29 0.03 -0.12 -1.39
C ILE A 29 -1.08 0.61 -0.65
N SER A 30 -2.31 0.51 -1.15
CA SER A 30 -3.52 0.89 -0.42
C SER A 30 -4.50 -0.27 -0.49
N ALA A 31 -4.78 -0.87 0.67
CA ALA A 31 -5.67 -2.02 0.81
C ALA A 31 -6.80 -1.65 1.76
N LYS A 32 -8.03 -1.71 1.25
CA LYS A 32 -9.25 -1.42 2.00
C LYS A 32 -10.04 -2.70 2.19
N SER A 33 -10.51 -2.98 3.39
CA SER A 33 -11.35 -4.15 3.68
C SER A 33 -12.82 -3.75 3.80
N PHE A 34 -13.73 -4.58 3.29
CA PHE A 34 -15.18 -4.41 3.51
C PHE A 34 -15.69 -5.10 4.78
N GLY A 35 -14.81 -5.73 5.57
CA GLY A 35 -15.19 -6.37 6.82
C GLY A 35 -14.00 -6.96 7.59
N PRO A 36 -13.50 -6.28 8.65
CA PRO A 36 -13.86 -4.95 9.14
C PRO A 36 -13.48 -3.80 8.17
N LEU A 37 -14.10 -2.63 8.31
CA LEU A 37 -13.90 -1.45 7.46
C LEU A 37 -12.57 -0.74 7.74
N GLU A 38 -11.48 -1.39 7.34
CA GLU A 38 -10.11 -0.95 7.61
C GLU A 38 -9.42 -0.49 6.33
N VAL A 39 -8.52 0.47 6.47
CA VAL A 39 -7.62 0.94 5.42
C VAL A 39 -6.19 0.77 5.90
N TYR A 40 -5.40 0.04 5.13
CA TYR A 40 -3.96 -0.05 5.32
C TYR A 40 -3.24 0.57 4.14
N GLU A 41 -2.30 1.47 4.43
CA GLU A 41 -1.42 2.04 3.43
C GLU A 41 0.05 1.84 3.80
N TRP A 42 0.86 1.57 2.78
CA TRP A 42 2.31 1.55 2.89
C TRP A 42 2.90 2.41 1.78
N GLY A 43 3.93 3.17 2.11
CA GLY A 43 4.49 4.11 1.17
C GLY A 43 5.74 4.80 1.68
N LEU A 44 6.10 5.87 0.98
CA LEU A 44 7.20 6.76 1.30
C LEU A 44 6.62 8.13 1.66
N ASP A 45 7.09 8.72 2.75
CA ASP A 45 6.71 10.08 3.09
C ASP A 45 7.43 11.11 2.22
N LYS A 46 7.13 12.40 2.43
CA LYS A 46 7.79 13.52 1.73
C LYS A 46 9.32 13.53 1.82
N ASN A 47 9.90 12.88 2.83
CA ASN A 47 11.34 12.78 3.06
C ASN A 47 11.91 11.44 2.57
N GLN A 48 11.14 10.66 1.81
CA GLN A 48 11.48 9.31 1.36
C GLN A 48 11.65 8.31 2.52
N VAL A 49 11.08 8.59 3.69
CA VAL A 49 11.07 7.65 4.82
C VAL A 49 9.89 6.70 4.68
N PRO A 50 10.10 5.37 4.70
CA PRO A 50 9.02 4.40 4.65
C PRO A 50 8.04 4.55 5.82
N TYR A 51 6.75 4.38 5.54
CA TYR A 51 5.72 4.40 6.57
C TYR A 51 4.68 3.29 6.36
N LYS A 52 4.01 2.98 7.46
CA LYS A 52 2.73 2.26 7.50
C LYS A 52 1.67 3.17 8.09
N LEU A 53 0.52 3.19 7.48
CA LEU A 53 -0.68 3.86 7.97
C LEU A 53 -1.83 2.86 8.08
N TYR A 54 -2.56 2.98 9.17
CA TYR A 54 -3.78 2.24 9.44
C TYR A 54 -4.86 3.21 9.86
N ASN A 55 -6.01 3.12 9.20
CA ASN A 55 -7.20 3.89 9.55
C ASN A 55 -8.44 3.00 9.53
N TRP A 56 -9.39 3.28 10.42
CA TRP A 56 -10.77 2.87 10.25
C TRP A 56 -11.47 3.76 9.22
N LEU A 57 -12.23 3.13 8.32
CA LEU A 57 -12.98 3.82 7.26
C LEU A 57 -14.24 4.50 7.84
N GLU A 58 -14.84 3.90 8.87
CA GLU A 58 -15.83 4.53 9.75
C GLU A 58 -15.14 4.89 11.08
N ASN A 59 -14.75 6.16 11.23
CA ASN A 59 -13.90 6.61 12.33
C ASN A 59 -14.69 7.10 13.57
N ASP A 60 -16.02 7.23 13.49
CA ASP A 60 -16.86 7.82 14.55
C ASP A 60 -16.68 7.17 15.93
N PHE A 61 -16.28 5.90 16.00
CA PHE A 61 -16.06 5.17 17.25
C PHE A 61 -14.63 4.63 17.46
N PHE A 62 -13.78 4.65 16.42
CA PHE A 62 -12.49 3.96 16.42
C PHE A 62 -11.31 4.84 16.01
N GLU A 63 -11.49 6.15 15.91
CA GLU A 63 -10.43 7.08 15.49
C GLU A 63 -9.15 6.98 16.35
N ASN A 64 -9.28 6.69 17.64
CA ASN A 64 -8.14 6.55 18.56
C ASN A 64 -7.22 5.35 18.21
N ASP A 65 -7.70 4.41 17.41
CA ASP A 65 -6.93 3.25 16.96
C ASP A 65 -6.17 3.53 15.65
N ASN A 66 -6.44 4.65 14.99
CA ASN A 66 -5.73 5.04 13.78
C ASN A 66 -4.27 5.36 14.12
N TYR A 67 -3.35 4.89 13.28
CA TYR A 67 -1.93 5.18 13.47
C TYR A 67 -1.19 5.36 12.16
N ARG A 68 -0.13 6.17 12.25
CA ARG A 68 0.93 6.27 11.26
C ARG A 68 2.25 6.10 11.96
N VAL A 69 3.07 5.15 11.48
CA VAL A 69 4.39 4.89 12.02
C VAL A 69 5.41 4.82 10.90
N SER A 70 6.61 5.34 11.16
CA SER A 70 7.76 5.07 10.29
C SER A 70 8.15 3.60 10.42
N ILE A 71 8.50 3.00 9.30
CA ILE A 71 8.98 1.62 9.22
C ILE A 71 10.34 1.59 8.53
N THR A 72 11.03 0.47 8.63
CA THR A 72 12.27 0.24 7.89
C THR A 72 12.00 -0.01 6.41
N LYS A 73 13.03 0.21 5.57
CA LYS A 73 12.97 -0.15 4.14
C LYS A 73 12.68 -1.64 3.96
N ASP A 74 13.30 -2.49 4.77
CA ASP A 74 13.11 -3.94 4.70
C ASP A 74 11.67 -4.35 5.04
N GLU A 75 11.04 -3.73 6.03
CA GLU A 75 9.62 -3.95 6.32
C GLU A 75 8.71 -3.58 5.15
N LEU A 76 9.00 -2.46 4.45
CA LEU A 76 8.27 -2.05 3.27
C LEU A 76 8.47 -3.03 2.10
N ILE A 77 9.72 -3.46 1.85
CA ILE A 77 10.04 -4.46 0.82
C ILE A 77 9.32 -5.77 1.08
N ASN A 78 9.42 -6.30 2.31
CA ASN A 78 8.76 -7.54 2.70
C ASN A 78 7.24 -7.45 2.52
N ARG A 79 6.65 -6.28 2.80
CA ARG A 79 5.22 -6.06 2.57
C ARG A 79 4.86 -6.07 1.09
N ILE A 80 5.66 -5.44 0.23
CA ILE A 80 5.45 -5.46 -1.22
C ILE A 80 5.59 -6.88 -1.77
N GLN A 81 6.59 -7.64 -1.33
CA GLN A 81 6.78 -9.06 -1.71
C GLN A 81 5.60 -9.94 -1.27
N TYR A 82 5.02 -9.68 -0.10
CA TYR A 82 3.79 -10.33 0.34
C TYR A 82 2.65 -10.08 -0.65
N PHE A 83 2.42 -8.83 -1.06
CA PHE A 83 1.36 -8.52 -2.04
C PHE A 83 1.64 -9.11 -3.41
N ILE A 84 2.90 -9.15 -3.87
CA ILE A 84 3.28 -9.87 -5.09
C ILE A 84 2.84 -11.34 -5.00
N SER A 85 3.13 -12.02 -3.89
CA SER A 85 2.72 -13.42 -3.69
C SER A 85 1.18 -13.58 -3.68
N VAL A 86 0.46 -12.62 -3.09
CA VAL A 86 -1.01 -12.57 -3.13
C VAL A 86 -1.52 -12.40 -4.57
N PHE A 87 -0.90 -11.54 -5.38
CA PHE A 87 -1.29 -11.36 -6.78
C PHE A 87 -0.96 -12.59 -7.64
N GLU A 88 0.21 -13.21 -7.44
CA GLU A 88 0.62 -14.44 -8.14
C GLU A 88 -0.38 -15.57 -7.86
N SER A 89 -0.73 -15.81 -6.58
CA SER A 89 -1.70 -16.84 -6.19
C SER A 89 -3.13 -16.61 -6.71
N ASN A 90 -3.47 -15.36 -7.08
CA ASN A 90 -4.75 -14.98 -7.64
C ASN A 90 -4.72 -14.81 -9.18
N GLY A 91 -3.62 -15.19 -9.83
CA GLY A 91 -3.46 -15.11 -11.29
C GLY A 91 -3.47 -13.68 -11.84
N ARG A 92 -3.06 -12.69 -11.05
CA ARG A 92 -3.00 -11.27 -11.43
C ARG A 92 -1.59 -10.86 -11.84
N MET A 93 -1.08 -11.47 -12.91
CA MET A 93 0.30 -11.25 -13.36
C MET A 93 0.60 -9.80 -13.77
N ASP A 94 -0.38 -9.07 -14.28
CA ASP A 94 -0.27 -7.64 -14.59
C ASP A 94 -0.07 -6.75 -13.35
N TRP A 95 -0.46 -7.23 -12.17
CA TRP A 95 -0.15 -6.61 -10.88
C TRP A 95 1.22 -7.05 -10.37
N VAL A 96 1.57 -8.32 -10.56
CA VAL A 96 2.89 -8.86 -10.19
C VAL A 96 4.00 -8.09 -10.89
N ASP A 97 3.91 -7.93 -12.20
CA ASP A 97 4.93 -7.23 -12.99
C ASP A 97 5.05 -5.76 -12.56
N HIS A 98 3.91 -5.09 -12.38
CA HIS A 98 3.86 -3.72 -11.87
C HIS A 98 4.55 -3.57 -10.51
N TYR A 99 4.27 -4.47 -9.57
CA TYR A 99 4.87 -4.40 -8.23
C TYR A 99 6.34 -4.85 -8.20
N LYS A 100 6.80 -5.66 -9.15
CA LYS A 100 8.24 -5.93 -9.36
C LYS A 100 8.98 -4.67 -9.82
N GLU A 101 8.42 -3.90 -10.74
CA GLU A 101 8.97 -2.59 -11.14
C GLU A 101 9.01 -1.60 -9.96
N ILE A 102 8.00 -1.65 -9.08
CA ILE A 102 8.00 -0.85 -7.83
C ILE A 102 9.19 -1.22 -6.94
N LEU A 103 9.45 -2.51 -6.75
CA LEU A 103 10.59 -2.96 -5.95
C LEU A 103 11.94 -2.53 -6.54
N GLU A 104 12.10 -2.62 -7.87
CA GLU A 104 13.32 -2.17 -8.54
C GLU A 104 13.60 -0.69 -8.30
N LYS A 105 12.58 0.16 -8.47
CA LYS A 105 12.67 1.61 -8.19
C LYS A 105 12.98 1.88 -6.71
N LEU A 106 12.36 1.16 -5.79
CA LEU A 106 12.62 1.31 -4.35
C LEU A 106 14.08 0.94 -4.01
N ASN A 107 14.62 -0.07 -4.68
CA ASN A 107 16.01 -0.49 -4.51
C ASN A 107 17.01 0.50 -5.12
N SER A 108 16.64 1.20 -6.20
CA SER A 108 17.49 2.20 -6.86
C SER A 108 17.55 3.57 -6.17
N ILE A 109 16.77 3.83 -5.12
CA ILE A 109 16.84 5.07 -4.32
C ILE A 109 18.08 5.06 -3.38
N ILE A 110 19.16 4.40 -3.78
CA ILE A 110 20.47 4.35 -3.09
C ILE A 110 21.56 4.65 -4.10
#